data_AF-A0A0R2LHK5-F1
#
_entry.id   AF-A0A0R2LHK5-F1
#
_cell.length_a   1.000
_cell.length_b   1.000
_cell.length_c   1.000
_cell.angle_alpha   90.00
_cell.angle_beta   90.00
_cell.angle_gamma   90.00
#
_symmetry.space_group_name_H-M   'P 1'
#
loop_
_entity.id
_entity.type
_entity.pdbx_description
1 polymer ?
#
loop_
_entity_poly.entity_id
_entity_poly.type
_entity_poly.pdbx_seq_one_letter_code
_entity_poly.pdbx_strand_id
1 'polypeptide(L)'
;MIQMNIDAVLKAENVDTDDIEVTHFDTGSMNVNAADYFFLGNDLAEQASDMPEEKVFVLKSIIDKDELQEKLNVLLDREGIKHD
;
A
#
# COMPACT_ATOMS: atom_id res chain seq x y z
N MET A 1 2.59 11.73 -3.41
CA MET A 1 1.12 11.94 -3.24
C MET A 1 0.46 10.74 -2.57
N ILE A 2 0.72 9.50 -3.01
CA ILE A 2 0.15 8.27 -2.40
C ILE A 2 0.47 8.12 -0.91
N GLN A 3 1.74 8.32 -0.51
CA GLN A 3 2.16 8.17 0.89
C GLN A 3 1.24 8.96 1.85
N MET A 4 1.02 10.25 1.58
CA MET A 4 0.14 11.08 2.40
C MET A 4 -1.31 10.59 2.44
N ASN A 5 -1.79 9.94 1.39
CA ASN A 5 -3.12 9.35 1.37
C ASN A 5 -3.16 8.08 2.23
N ILE A 6 -2.13 7.23 2.19
CA ILE A 6 -2.02 6.04 3.05
C ILE A 6 -1.98 6.49 4.52
N ASP A 7 -1.13 7.45 4.86
CA ASP A 7 -1.02 7.98 6.23
C ASP A 7 -2.37 8.54 6.72
N ALA A 8 -3.13 9.20 5.84
CA ALA A 8 -4.45 9.72 6.16
C ALA A 8 -5.48 8.62 6.43
N VAL A 9 -5.44 7.52 5.66
CA VAL A 9 -6.32 6.36 5.88
C VAL A 9 -5.95 5.64 7.17
N LEU A 10 -4.67 5.31 7.40
CA LEU A 10 -4.22 4.66 8.65
C LEU A 10 -4.69 5.45 9.89
N LYS A 11 -4.61 6.78 9.82
CA LYS A 11 -5.10 7.65 10.89
C LYS A 11 -6.63 7.65 11.01
N ALA A 12 -7.36 7.59 9.90
CA ALA A 12 -8.83 7.57 9.91
C ALA A 12 -9.38 6.28 10.51
N GLU A 13 -8.72 5.15 10.22
CA GLU A 13 -9.09 3.82 10.71
C GLU A 13 -8.50 3.49 12.10
N ASN A 14 -7.93 4.49 12.80
CA ASN A 14 -7.30 4.36 14.12
C ASN A 14 -6.28 3.22 14.23
N VAL A 15 -5.49 3.00 13.17
CA VAL A 15 -4.45 1.97 13.14
C VAL A 15 -3.30 2.36 14.07
N ASP A 16 -2.79 1.39 14.83
CA ASP A 16 -1.52 1.54 15.55
C ASP A 16 -0.36 1.49 14.55
N THR A 17 0.33 2.62 14.39
CA THR A 17 1.40 2.79 13.40
C THR A 17 2.81 2.68 14.01
N ASP A 18 2.95 2.28 15.28
CA ASP A 18 4.26 2.21 15.94
C ASP A 18 5.25 1.29 15.19
N ASP A 19 4.73 0.22 14.57
CA ASP A 19 5.51 -0.75 13.77
C ASP A 19 5.24 -0.62 12.26
N ILE A 20 4.62 0.47 11.79
CA ILE A 20 4.30 0.68 10.37
C ILE A 20 5.13 1.83 9.80
N GLU A 21 5.93 1.53 8.78
CA GLU A 21 6.67 2.54 8.01
C GLU A 21 6.08 2.67 6.60
N VAL A 22 5.59 3.86 6.28
CA VAL A 22 5.10 4.20 4.94
C VAL A 22 6.11 5.12 4.26
N THR A 23 6.70 4.64 3.16
CA THR A 23 7.73 5.40 2.42
C THR A 23 7.40 5.45 0.93
N HIS A 24 7.53 6.64 0.34
CA HIS A 24 7.50 6.79 -1.11
C HIS A 24 8.75 6.17 -1.75
N PHE A 25 8.54 5.24 -2.66
CA PHE A 25 9.60 4.47 -3.30
C PHE A 25 9.49 4.56 -4.84
N ASP A 26 10.63 4.63 -5.53
CA ASP A 26 10.64 4.63 -7.00
C ASP A 26 10.51 3.21 -7.56
N THR A 27 9.80 3.03 -8.67
CA THR A 27 9.59 1.70 -9.25
C THR A 27 10.84 1.13 -9.91
N GLY A 28 11.84 1.97 -10.24
CA GLY A 28 13.09 1.55 -10.86
C GLY A 28 13.99 0.73 -9.92
N SER A 29 13.85 0.93 -8.61
CA SER A 29 14.62 0.21 -7.58
C SER A 29 13.84 -0.94 -6.95
N MET A 30 12.63 -1.23 -7.46
CA MET A 30 11.69 -2.17 -6.85
C MET A 30 12.22 -3.60 -6.88
N ASN A 31 12.18 -4.24 -5.72
CA ASN A 31 12.57 -5.63 -5.55
C ASN A 31 11.89 -6.23 -4.32
N VAL A 32 11.88 -7.56 -4.25
CA VAL A 32 11.18 -8.34 -3.21
C VAL A 32 11.64 -8.09 -1.77
N ASN A 33 12.79 -7.45 -1.58
CA ASN A 33 13.38 -7.14 -0.28
C ASN A 33 13.26 -5.66 0.11
N ALA A 34 12.72 -4.80 -0.77
CA ALA A 34 12.65 -3.36 -0.50
C ALA A 34 11.51 -3.00 0.47
N ALA A 35 10.43 -3.78 0.49
CA ALA A 35 9.31 -3.63 1.41
C ALA A 35 8.52 -4.94 1.53
N ASP A 36 7.70 -5.05 2.56
CA ASP A 36 6.74 -6.14 2.71
C ASP A 36 5.61 -6.04 1.69
N TYR A 37 5.12 -4.81 1.45
CA TYR A 37 3.99 -4.51 0.59
C TYR A 37 4.24 -3.27 -0.27
N PHE A 38 3.69 -3.28 -1.48
CA PHE A 38 3.83 -2.22 -2.47
C PHE A 38 2.46 -1.75 -2.95
N PHE A 39 2.22 -0.44 -2.93
CA PHE A 39 1.05 0.18 -3.55
C PHE A 39 1.47 0.92 -4.81
N LEU A 40 0.87 0.58 -5.95
CA LEU A 40 1.26 1.08 -7.26
C LEU A 40 0.04 1.61 -8.01
N GLY A 41 0.23 2.65 -8.83
CA GLY A 41 -0.77 3.02 -9.82
C GLY A 41 -0.85 1.98 -10.94
N ASN A 42 -2.03 1.84 -11.56
CA ASN A 42 -2.26 0.91 -12.66
C ASN A 42 -1.34 1.15 -13.88
N ASP A 43 -0.86 2.38 -14.06
CA ASP A 43 0.12 2.75 -15.08
C ASP A 43 1.52 2.14 -14.85
N LEU A 44 1.83 1.75 -13.62
CA LEU A 44 3.11 1.13 -13.24
C LEU A 44 2.98 -0.37 -12.91
N ALA A 45 1.79 -0.95 -13.10
CA ALA A 45 1.53 -2.36 -12.78
C ALA A 45 2.49 -3.32 -13.52
N GLU A 46 2.84 -3.02 -14.78
CA GLU A 46 3.79 -3.83 -15.56
C GLU A 46 5.19 -3.87 -14.94
N GLN A 47 5.58 -2.84 -14.18
CA GLN A 47 6.88 -2.81 -13.51
C GLN A 47 6.95 -3.76 -12.31
N ALA A 48 5.80 -4.23 -11.83
CA ALA A 48 5.69 -5.23 -10.76
C ALA A 48 5.49 -6.66 -11.28
N SER A 49 5.61 -6.91 -12.57
CA SER A 49 5.35 -8.24 -13.16
C SER A 49 6.25 -9.34 -12.56
N ASP A 50 7.45 -8.99 -12.10
CA ASP A 50 8.41 -9.92 -11.48
C ASP A 50 8.26 -10.00 -9.95
N MET A 51 7.32 -9.25 -9.36
CA MET A 51 7.06 -9.24 -7.93
C MET A 51 5.97 -10.26 -7.57
N PRO A 52 6.01 -10.84 -6.35
CA PRO A 52 4.93 -11.69 -5.87
C PRO A 52 3.62 -10.91 -5.80
N GLU A 53 2.57 -11.43 -6.43
CA GLU A 53 1.25 -10.77 -6.51
C GLU A 53 0.68 -10.49 -5.11
N GLU A 54 0.98 -11.35 -4.14
CA GLU A 54 0.53 -11.20 -2.76
C GLU A 54 1.15 -9.99 -2.04
N LYS A 55 2.22 -9.40 -2.58
CA LYS A 55 2.88 -8.22 -2.02
C LYS A 55 2.49 -6.92 -2.72
N VAL A 56 1.75 -6.99 -3.82
CA VAL A 56 1.52 -5.83 -4.71
C VAL A 56 0.04 -5.48 -4.80
N PHE A 57 -0.29 -4.25 -4.40
CA PHE A 57 -1.61 -3.66 -4.50
C PHE A 57 -1.64 -2.63 -5.64
N VAL A 58 -2.23 -3.01 -6.77
CA VAL A 58 -2.39 -2.12 -7.92
C VAL A 58 -3.68 -1.30 -7.78
N LEU A 59 -3.58 0.01 -7.65
CA LEU A 59 -4.68 0.96 -7.58
C LEU A 59 -5.06 1.43 -8.99
N LYS A 60 -6.35 1.46 -9.31
CA LYS A 60 -6.85 2.11 -10.53
C LYS A 60 -6.55 3.59 -10.53
N SER A 61 -6.65 4.23 -9.35
CA SER A 61 -6.39 5.65 -9.18
C SER A 61 -5.71 5.94 -7.85
N ILE A 62 -4.52 6.53 -7.92
CA ILE A 62 -3.69 6.83 -6.75
C ILE A 62 -4.24 7.95 -5.85
N ILE A 63 -5.29 8.64 -6.31
CA ILE A 63 -6.01 9.68 -5.58
C ILE A 63 -7.36 9.20 -5.05
N ASP A 64 -7.81 8.01 -5.48
CA ASP A 64 -9.06 7.42 -5.02
C ASP A 64 -8.84 6.87 -3.61
N LYS A 65 -9.42 7.56 -2.62
CA LYS A 65 -9.25 7.22 -1.21
C LYS A 65 -10.09 6.01 -0.83
N ASP A 66 -11.23 5.82 -1.47
CA ASP A 66 -12.13 4.70 -1.16
C ASP A 66 -11.48 3.40 -1.62
N GLU A 67 -10.92 3.37 -2.84
CA GLU A 67 -10.14 2.23 -3.33
C GLU A 67 -8.91 1.95 -2.44
N LEU A 68 -8.19 3.00 -2.05
CA LEU A 68 -7.01 2.85 -1.20
C LEU A 68 -7.37 2.26 0.16
N GLN A 69 -8.45 2.75 0.77
CA GLN A 69 -8.94 2.26 2.05
C GLN A 69 -9.36 0.80 1.97
N GLU A 70 -10.15 0.41 0.96
CA GLU A 70 -10.55 -0.99 0.77
C GLU A 70 -9.33 -1.92 0.69
N LYS A 71 -8.31 -1.56 -0.09
CA LYS A 71 -7.09 -2.38 -0.23
C LYS A 71 -6.22 -2.39 1.02
N LEU A 72 -6.13 -1.25 1.71
CA LEU A 72 -5.36 -1.15 2.94
C LEU A 72 -6.03 -1.96 4.06
N ASN A 73 -7.34 -1.92 4.19
CA ASN A 73 -8.06 -2.71 5.21
C ASN A 73 -7.91 -4.21 4.97
N VAL A 74 -7.97 -4.66 3.71
CA VAL A 74 -7.65 -6.06 3.34
C VAL A 74 -6.24 -6.45 3.76
N LEU A 75 -5.26 -5.55 3.59
CA LEU A 75 -3.89 -5.77 4.06
C LEU A 75 -3.82 -5.85 5.59
N LEU A 76 -4.46 -4.93 6.29
CA LEU A 76 -4.49 -4.89 7.76
C LEU A 76 -5.15 -6.15 8.34
N ASP A 77 -6.29 -6.58 7.77
CA ASP A 77 -6.97 -7.82 8.14
C ASP A 77 -6.08 -9.05 7.96
N ARG A 78 -5.32 -9.10 6.85
CA ARG A 78 -4.41 -10.20 6.55
C ARG A 78 -3.28 -10.30 7.58
N GLU A 79 -2.75 -9.17 8.03
CA GLU A 79 -1.69 -9.12 9.05
C GLU A 79 -2.26 -9.16 10.48
N GLY A 80 -3.59 -9.16 10.64
CA GLY A 80 -4.25 -9.15 11.95
C GLY A 80 -4.10 -7.82 12.70
N ILE A 81 -3.88 -6.73 11.96
CA ILE A 81 -3.75 -5.37 12.50
C ILE A 81 -5.15 -4.80 12.69
N LYS A 82 -5.43 -4.33 13.92
CA LYS A 82 -6.73 -3.76 14.28
C LYS A 82 -6.94 -2.41 13.61
N HIS A 83 -8.16 -2.21 13.12
CA HIS A 83 -8.65 -0.98 12.49
C HIS A 83 -10.18 -0.87 12.69
N ASP A 84 -10.72 0.35 12.54
CA ASP A 84 -12.14 0.71 12.84
C ASP A 84 -13.09 0.67 11.63
#